data_AF-A0A384HZN8-F1
#
_entry.id   AF-A0A384HZN8-F1
#
_cell.length_a   1.000
_cell.length_b   1.000
_cell.length_c   1.000
_cell.angle_alpha   90.00
_cell.angle_beta   90.00
_cell.angle_gamma   90.00
#
_symmetry.space_group_name_H-M   'P 1'
#
loop_
_entity.id
_entity.type
_entity.pdbx_description
1 polymer ?
#
loop_
_entity_poly.entity_id
_entity_poly.type
_entity_poly.pdbx_seq_one_letter_code
_entity_poly.pdbx_strand_id
1 'polypeptide(L)'
;MFYLGLAFVLGSAFMTWKAVQLWRNADLVPFFMDTFAFLPFGEEARRGEVRSIGLTTASLWGIAVLFFVGLGDGDLSGPALFGSVAALGLVLVCVLCEICVVLFNVPKFVVPPHMRAEPGVIAARRARRSADSNSHGP
;
A
#
# COMPACT_ATOMS: atom_id res chain seq x y z
N MET A 1 15.76 9.24 -19.55
CA MET A 1 14.95 10.00 -18.58
C MET A 1 13.46 9.90 -18.89
N PHE A 2 12.98 10.33 -20.07
CA PHE A 2 11.55 10.28 -20.43
C PHE A 2 10.91 8.88 -20.43
N TYR A 3 11.63 7.87 -20.94
CA TYR A 3 11.18 6.47 -20.92
C TYR A 3 10.95 5.93 -19.51
N LEU A 4 11.70 6.44 -18.53
CA LEU A 4 11.61 6.02 -17.14
C LEU A 4 10.34 6.61 -16.50
N GLY A 5 10.03 7.88 -16.79
CA GLY A 5 8.77 8.51 -16.37
C GLY A 5 7.55 7.85 -17.02
N LEU A 6 7.64 7.49 -18.30
CA LEU A 6 6.59 6.77 -19.02
C LEU A 6 6.38 5.35 -18.45
N ALA A 7 7.47 4.64 -18.13
CA ALA A 7 7.40 3.36 -17.44
C ALA A 7 6.74 3.48 -16.06
N PHE A 8 7.03 4.55 -15.30
CA PHE A 8 6.36 4.83 -14.03
C PHE A 8 4.85 5.05 -14.20
N VAL A 9 4.42 5.84 -15.19
CA VAL A 9 2.99 6.09 -15.44
C VAL A 9 2.28 4.81 -15.85
N LEU A 10 2.86 4.03 -16.77
CA LEU A 10 2.32 2.74 -17.17
C LEU A 10 2.26 1.76 -16.00
N GLY A 11 3.30 1.73 -15.16
CA GLY A 11 3.35 0.93 -13.94
C GLY A 11 2.24 1.33 -12.95
N SER A 12 2.06 2.63 -12.70
CA SER A 12 1.00 3.14 -11.83
C SER A 12 -0.40 2.83 -12.38
N ALA A 13 -0.62 2.97 -13.69
CA ALA A 13 -1.89 2.62 -14.33
C ALA A 13 -2.17 1.11 -14.24
N PHE A 14 -1.16 0.27 -14.50
CA PHE A 14 -1.25 -1.18 -14.35
C PHE A 14 -1.56 -1.57 -12.89
N MET A 15 -0.85 -0.99 -11.93
CA MET A 15 -1.10 -1.21 -10.50
C MET A 15 -2.50 -0.75 -10.09
N THR A 16 -2.99 0.37 -10.62
CA THR A 16 -4.36 0.85 -10.40
C THR A 16 -5.37 -0.16 -10.89
N TRP A 17 -5.18 -0.69 -12.11
CA TRP A 17 -6.05 -1.73 -12.62
C TRP A 17 -6.00 -3.00 -11.76
N LYS A 18 -4.81 -3.46 -11.37
CA LYS A 18 -4.63 -4.62 -10.49
C LYS A 18 -5.27 -4.42 -9.10
N ALA A 19 -5.18 -3.23 -8.52
CA ALA A 19 -5.83 -2.87 -7.26
C ALA A 19 -7.37 -2.91 -7.39
N VAL A 20 -7.92 -2.38 -8.49
CA VAL A 20 -9.36 -2.45 -8.76
C VAL A 20 -9.83 -3.89 -8.97
N GLN A 21 -9.05 -4.70 -9.70
CA GLN A 21 -9.35 -6.13 -9.86
C GLN A 21 -9.36 -6.85 -8.51
N LEU A 22 -8.35 -6.60 -7.66
CA LEU A 22 -8.30 -7.17 -6.32
C LEU A 22 -9.53 -6.75 -5.50
N TRP A 23 -9.88 -5.46 -5.51
CA TRP A 23 -11.05 -4.96 -4.78
C TRP A 23 -12.36 -5.65 -5.19
N ARG A 24 -12.47 -6.07 -6.45
CA ARG A 24 -13.65 -6.76 -7.00
C ARG A 24 -13.61 -8.27 -6.81
N ASN A 25 -12.42 -8.90 -6.83
CA ASN A 25 -12.26 -10.35 -6.84
C ASN A 25 -11.34 -10.82 -5.69
N ALA A 26 -11.93 -11.46 -4.69
CA ALA A 26 -11.20 -12.01 -3.54
C ALA A 26 -10.24 -13.15 -3.93
N ASP A 27 -10.51 -13.87 -5.02
CA ASP A 27 -9.69 -14.99 -5.50
C ASP A 27 -8.28 -14.55 -5.96
N LEU A 28 -8.05 -13.25 -6.12
CA LEU A 28 -6.74 -12.71 -6.47
C LEU A 28 -5.84 -12.51 -5.24
N VAL A 29 -6.37 -12.54 -4.02
CA VAL A 29 -5.57 -12.34 -2.79
C VAL A 29 -4.36 -13.30 -2.71
N PRO A 30 -4.49 -14.63 -2.95
CA PRO A 30 -3.34 -15.54 -2.92
C PRO A 30 -2.27 -15.17 -3.95
N PHE A 31 -2.67 -14.77 -5.16
CA PHE A 31 -1.75 -14.33 -6.20
C PHE A 31 -0.92 -13.11 -5.76
N PHE A 32 -1.54 -12.12 -5.10
CA PHE A 32 -0.81 -10.97 -4.57
C PHE A 32 0.06 -11.34 -3.36
N MET A 33 -0.39 -12.27 -2.50
CA MET A 33 0.41 -12.78 -1.39
C MET A 33 1.68 -13.49 -1.86
N ASP A 34 1.62 -14.21 -2.97
CA ASP A 34 2.80 -14.82 -3.60
C ASP A 34 3.67 -13.76 -4.28
N THR A 35 3.04 -12.79 -4.95
CA THR A 35 3.77 -11.68 -5.59
C THR A 35 4.55 -10.86 -4.55
N PHE A 36 4.00 -10.64 -3.36
CA PHE A 36 4.71 -9.94 -2.29
C PHE A 36 5.62 -10.85 -1.44
N ALA A 37 5.80 -12.11 -1.82
CA ALA A 37 6.65 -13.04 -1.08
C ALA A 37 8.14 -12.70 -1.09
N PHE A 38 8.59 -11.90 -2.06
CA PHE A 38 9.96 -11.42 -2.10
C PHE A 38 10.29 -10.42 -0.98
N LEU A 39 9.27 -9.79 -0.37
CA LEU A 39 9.49 -8.86 0.72
C LEU A 39 9.81 -9.63 2.01
N PRO A 40 10.77 -9.17 2.84
CA PRO A 40 11.15 -9.81 4.11
C PRO A 40 10.10 -9.59 5.21
N PHE A 41 8.81 -9.65 4.85
CA PHE A 41 7.67 -9.48 5.72
C PHE A 41 7.04 -10.84 6.03
N GLY A 42 6.68 -11.03 7.30
CA GLY A 42 5.88 -12.18 7.73
C GLY A 42 4.51 -12.20 7.06
N GLU A 43 3.88 -13.37 7.01
CA GLU A 43 2.60 -13.60 6.34
C GLU A 43 1.51 -12.59 6.75
N GLU A 44 1.43 -12.24 8.03
CA GLU A 44 0.46 -11.27 8.55
C GLU A 44 0.70 -9.85 8.01
N ALA A 45 1.96 -9.43 7.93
CA ALA A 45 2.33 -8.12 7.42
C ALA A 45 2.11 -8.04 5.90
N ARG A 46 2.42 -9.13 5.18
CA ARG A 46 2.14 -9.25 3.75
C ARG A 46 0.65 -9.19 3.43
N ARG A 47 -0.18 -9.83 4.25
CA ARG A 47 -1.64 -9.70 4.15
C ARG A 47 -2.12 -8.29 4.48
N GLY A 48 -1.41 -7.59 5.38
CA GLY A 48 -1.53 -6.14 5.55
C GLY A 48 -1.28 -5.37 4.27
N GLU A 49 -0.18 -5.67 3.59
CA GLU A 49 0.22 -5.01 2.34
C GLU A 49 -0.81 -5.20 1.22
N VAL A 50 -1.33 -6.42 1.08
CA VAL A 50 -2.39 -6.72 0.10
C VAL A 50 -3.66 -5.89 0.37
N ARG A 51 -3.98 -5.64 1.65
CA ARG A 51 -5.11 -4.77 2.04
C ARG A 51 -4.87 -3.31 1.72
N SER A 52 -3.62 -2.86 1.75
CA SER A 52 -3.25 -1.48 1.48
C SER A 52 -2.86 -1.21 0.02
N ILE A 53 -3.05 -2.17 -0.91
CA ILE A 53 -2.69 -2.02 -2.33
C ILE A 53 -3.21 -0.72 -2.99
N GLY A 54 -4.37 -0.23 -2.55
CA GLY A 54 -4.95 1.02 -3.04
C GLY A 54 -4.12 2.24 -2.63
N LEU A 55 -3.59 2.24 -1.41
CA LEU A 55 -2.68 3.28 -0.92
C LEU A 55 -1.32 3.20 -1.62
N THR A 56 -0.82 1.99 -1.86
CA THR A 56 0.45 1.77 -2.58
C THR A 56 0.34 2.27 -4.02
N THR A 57 -0.82 2.04 -4.64
CA THR A 57 -1.10 2.59 -5.96
C THR A 57 -1.15 4.12 -5.94
N ALA A 58 -1.81 4.71 -4.94
CA ALA A 58 -1.88 6.17 -4.80
C ALA A 58 -0.50 6.81 -4.56
N SER A 59 0.35 6.17 -3.75
CA SER A 59 1.73 6.63 -3.53
C SER A 59 2.56 6.54 -4.80
N LEU A 60 2.41 5.50 -5.63
CA LEU A 60 3.05 5.40 -6.94
C LEU A 60 2.69 6.56 -7.89
N TRP A 61 1.45 7.04 -7.86
CA TRP A 61 1.07 8.24 -8.61
C TRP A 61 1.75 9.50 -8.08
N GLY A 62 1.84 9.66 -6.75
CA GLY A 62 2.60 10.75 -6.14
C GLY A 62 4.09 10.71 -6.52
N ILE A 63 4.70 9.54 -6.50
CA ILE A 63 6.09 9.32 -6.92
C ILE A 63 6.27 9.65 -8.41
N ALA A 64 5.31 9.26 -9.28
CA ALA A 64 5.36 9.62 -10.69
C ALA A 64 5.38 11.14 -10.89
N VAL A 65 4.54 11.89 -10.16
CA VAL A 65 4.55 13.36 -10.20
C VAL A 65 5.91 13.93 -9.76
N LEU A 66 6.45 13.46 -8.63
CA LEU A 66 7.76 13.88 -8.14
C LEU A 66 8.87 13.57 -9.15
N PHE A 67 8.79 12.42 -9.82
CA PHE A 67 9.72 12.02 -10.85
C PHE A 67 9.69 12.99 -12.03
N PHE A 68 8.51 13.35 -12.55
CA PHE A 68 8.39 14.32 -13.65
C PHE A 68 8.84 15.72 -13.26
N VAL A 69 8.56 16.16 -12.03
CA VAL A 69 9.07 17.46 -11.58
C VAL A 69 10.60 17.45 -11.48
N GLY A 70 11.19 16.36 -10.97
CA GLY A 70 12.64 16.18 -10.90
C GLY A 70 13.34 16.04 -12.26
N LEU A 71 12.60 15.73 -13.34
CA LEU A 71 13.10 15.76 -14.71
C LEU A 71 13.12 17.17 -15.32
N GLY A 72 12.37 18.12 -14.75
CA GLY A 72 12.40 19.52 -15.16
C GLY A 72 13.69 20.20 -14.69
N ASP A 73 14.14 21.22 -15.42
CA ASP A 73 15.35 21.98 -15.10
C ASP A 73 15.13 22.85 -13.84
N GLY A 74 15.27 22.22 -12.66
CA GLY A 74 15.76 22.77 -11.39
C GLY A 74 15.02 23.94 -10.71
N ASP A 75 14.19 24.71 -11.41
CA ASP A 75 13.53 25.88 -10.86
C ASP A 75 12.20 25.48 -10.23
N LEU A 76 12.27 25.07 -8.97
CA LEU A 76 11.11 24.77 -8.13
C LEU A 76 10.44 26.07 -7.68
N SER A 77 9.79 26.76 -8.61
CA SER A 77 9.02 27.96 -8.34
C SER A 77 7.56 27.80 -8.78
N GLY A 78 6.67 28.52 -8.09
CA GLY A 78 5.24 28.56 -8.42
C GLY A 78 4.55 27.18 -8.46
N PRO A 79 3.85 26.81 -9.55
CA PRO A 79 3.08 25.57 -9.63
C PRO A 79 3.89 24.27 -9.43
N ALA A 80 5.16 24.25 -9.85
CA ALA A 80 6.01 23.07 -9.73
C ALA A 80 6.37 22.77 -8.26
N LEU A 81 6.63 23.82 -7.47
CA LEU A 81 6.87 23.70 -6.04
C LEU A 81 5.62 23.19 -5.32
N PHE A 82 4.45 23.78 -5.59
CA PHE A 82 3.20 23.35 -4.99
C PHE A 82 2.87 21.89 -5.35
N GLY A 83 3.00 21.51 -6.62
CA GLY A 83 2.80 20.14 -7.09
C GLY A 83 3.73 19.14 -6.40
N SER A 84 5.00 19.51 -6.19
CA SER A 84 5.99 18.68 -5.49
C SER A 84 5.64 18.47 -4.02
N VAL A 85 5.30 19.55 -3.31
CA VAL A 85 4.92 19.49 -1.89
C VAL A 85 3.64 18.68 -1.72
N ALA A 86 2.64 18.87 -2.59
CA ALA A 86 1.40 18.11 -2.57
C ALA A 86 1.63 16.62 -2.86
N ALA A 87 2.46 16.29 -3.86
CA ALA A 87 2.80 14.92 -4.20
C ALA A 87 3.58 14.22 -3.08
N LEU A 88 4.56 14.91 -2.47
CA LEU A 88 5.28 14.40 -1.31
C LEU A 88 4.34 14.18 -0.12
N GLY A 89 3.46 15.14 0.16
CA GLY A 89 2.46 15.03 1.22
C GLY A 89 1.53 13.83 1.00
N LEU A 90 1.07 13.62 -0.24
CA LEU A 90 0.26 12.45 -0.61
C LEU A 90 1.01 11.14 -0.33
N VAL A 91 2.26 11.02 -0.76
CA VAL A 91 3.08 9.82 -0.52
C VAL A 91 3.23 9.54 0.97
N LEU A 92 3.55 10.56 1.77
CA LEU A 92 3.71 10.42 3.22
C LEU A 92 2.40 10.02 3.91
N VAL A 93 1.28 10.61 3.52
CA VAL A 93 -0.04 10.24 4.05
C VAL A 93 -0.40 8.80 3.66
N CYS A 94 -0.14 8.40 2.41
CA CYS A 94 -0.36 7.03 1.96
C CYS A 94 0.47 6.03 2.78
N VAL A 95 1.77 6.27 2.96
CA VAL A 95 2.65 5.40 3.74
C VAL A 95 2.20 5.33 5.21
N LEU A 96 1.82 6.46 5.81
CA LEU A 96 1.30 6.46 7.17
C LEU A 96 0.01 5.64 7.27
N CYS A 97 -0.91 5.80 6.32
CA CYS A 97 -2.13 5.00 6.25
C CYS A 97 -1.84 3.52 5.98
N GLU A 98 -0.83 3.18 5.16
CA GLU A 98 -0.41 1.79 4.91
C GLU A 98 0.00 1.13 6.22
N ILE A 99 0.85 1.79 7.00
CA ILE A 99 1.28 1.31 8.32
C ILE A 99 0.06 1.10 9.23
N CYS A 100 -0.89 2.04 9.25
CA CYS A 100 -2.11 1.89 10.03
C CYS A 100 -3.00 0.72 9.55
N VAL A 101 -3.12 0.51 8.25
CA VAL A 101 -3.89 -0.60 7.66
C VAL A 101 -3.22 -1.94 7.96
N VAL A 102 -1.91 -2.03 7.80
CA VAL A 102 -1.14 -3.25 8.09
C VAL A 102 -1.25 -3.61 9.57
N LEU A 103 -1.02 -2.66 10.47
CA LEU A 103 -0.98 -2.92 11.91
C LEU A 103 -2.37 -3.09 12.53
N PHE A 104 -3.34 -2.27 12.13
CA PHE A 104 -4.64 -2.12 12.80
C PHE A 104 -5.86 -2.36 11.89
N ASN A 105 -5.68 -2.48 10.57
CA ASN A 105 -6.77 -2.51 9.58
C ASN A 105 -7.67 -1.26 9.59
N VAL A 106 -7.05 -0.09 9.76
CA VAL A 106 -7.73 1.22 9.78
C VAL A 106 -6.94 2.21 8.91
N PRO A 107 -7.60 3.03 8.06
CA PRO A 107 -9.05 3.17 7.95
C PRO A 107 -9.71 2.16 6.97
N LYS A 108 -10.93 1.71 7.28
CA LYS A 108 -11.58 0.63 6.49
C LYS A 108 -12.00 1.03 5.08
N PHE A 109 -12.09 2.33 4.78
CA PHE A 109 -12.51 2.80 3.46
C PHE A 109 -11.47 2.56 2.36
N VAL A 110 -10.17 2.50 2.72
CA VAL A 110 -9.08 2.21 1.77
C VAL A 110 -8.77 0.71 1.63
N VAL A 111 -9.50 -0.14 2.36
CA VAL A 111 -9.30 -1.58 2.39
C VAL A 111 -10.33 -2.25 1.45
N PRO A 112 -9.93 -3.28 0.68
CA PRO A 112 -10.84 -4.09 -0.13
C PRO A 112 -12.06 -4.54 0.69
N PRO A 113 -13.30 -4.44 0.16
CA PRO A 113 -14.52 -4.72 0.92
C PRO A 113 -14.53 -6.08 1.63
N HIS A 114 -14.01 -7.12 0.96
CA HIS A 114 -13.95 -8.50 1.46
C HIS A 114 -12.89 -8.72 2.56
N MET A 115 -11.95 -7.79 2.76
CA MET A 115 -10.88 -7.88 3.78
C MET A 115 -11.09 -6.96 4.99
N ARG A 116 -12.19 -6.18 5.01
CA ARG A 116 -12.48 -5.22 6.09
C ARG A 116 -12.76 -5.85 7.46
N ALA A 117 -13.14 -7.13 7.47
CA ALA A 117 -13.39 -7.89 8.69
C ALA A 117 -12.13 -8.56 9.25
N GLU A 118 -11.01 -8.54 8.51
CA GLU A 118 -9.79 -9.20 8.93
C GLU A 118 -9.09 -8.45 10.08
N PRO A 119 -8.45 -9.16 11.02
CA PRO A 119 -7.65 -8.51 12.05
C PRO A 119 -6.41 -7.83 11.45
N GLY A 120 -5.99 -6.71 12.03
CA GLY A 120 -4.64 -6.17 11.82
C GLY A 120 -3.56 -7.08 12.42
N VAL A 121 -2.30 -6.87 12.05
CA VAL A 121 -1.16 -7.68 12.56
C VAL A 121 -1.14 -7.73 14.09
N ILE A 122 -1.40 -6.61 14.77
CA ILE A 122 -1.33 -6.57 16.24
C ILE A 122 -2.44 -7.42 16.88
N ALA A 123 -3.66 -7.33 16.34
CA ALA A 123 -4.78 -8.12 16.81
C ALA A 123 -4.56 -9.62 16.56
N ALA A 124 -4.03 -9.98 15.38
CA ALA A 124 -3.69 -11.36 15.04
C ALA A 124 -2.63 -11.94 16.00
N ARG A 125 -1.55 -11.20 16.26
CA ARG A 125 -0.51 -11.61 17.22
C ARG A 125 -1.04 -11.78 18.64
N ARG A 126 -1.92 -10.88 19.10
CA ARG A 126 -2.53 -10.99 20.43
C ARG A 126 -3.41 -12.22 20.56
N ALA A 127 -4.21 -12.53 19.53
CA ALA A 127 -5.06 -13.72 19.52
C ALA A 127 -4.25 -15.02 19.59
N ARG A 128 -3.13 -15.13 18.85
CA ARG A 128 -2.22 -16.29 18.93
C ARG A 128 -1.65 -16.49 20.34
N ARG A 129 -1.14 -15.40 20.96
CA ARG A 129 -0.61 -15.48 22.33
C ARG A 129 -1.63 -15.97 23.35
N SER A 130 -2.89 -15.54 23.22
CA SER A 130 -3.98 -15.99 24.10
C SER A 130 -4.39 -17.45 23.85
N ALA A 131 -4.30 -17.93 22.60
CA ALA A 131 -4.55 -19.33 22.27
C ALA A 131 -3.45 -20.25 22.85
N ASP A 132 -2.19 -19.85 22.73
CA ASP A 132 -1.06 -20.62 23.26
C ASP A 132 -1.13 -20.74 24.79
N SER A 133 -1.49 -19.66 25.51
CA SER A 133 -1.66 -19.71 26.97
C SER A 133 -2.79 -20.63 27.43
N ASN A 134 -3.84 -20.82 26.62
CA ASN A 134 -4.94 -21.74 26.94
C ASN A 134 -4.61 -23.21 26.63
N SER A 135 -3.64 -23.46 25.75
CA SER A 135 -3.19 -24.82 25.40
C SER A 135 -2.22 -25.44 26.42
N HIS A 136 -1.63 -24.61 27.29
CA HIS A 136 -0.67 -25.00 28.34
C HIS A 136 -1.19 -24.69 29.76
N GLY A 137 -2.50 -24.46 29.90
CA GLY A 137 -3.13 -24.37 31.22
C GLY A 137 -3.27 -25.76 31.86
N PRO A 138 -3.03 -25.91 33.17
CA PRO A 138 -2.96 -27.19 33.89
C PRO A 138 -4.28 -27.98 33.90
#